data_AF-A0A8S2WU76-F1
#
_entry.id   AF-A0A8S2WU76-F1
#
_cell.length_a   1.000
_cell.length_b   1.000
_cell.length_c   1.000
_cell.angle_alpha   90.00
_cell.angle_beta   90.00
_cell.angle_gamma   90.00
#
_symmetry.space_group_name_H-M   'P 1'
#
loop_
_entity.id
_entity.type
_entity.pdbx_description
1 polymer ?
#
loop_
_entity_poly.entity_id
_entity_poly.type
_entity_poly.pdbx_seq_one_letter_code
_entity_poly.pdbx_strand_id
1 'polypeptide(L)' 'MPSTGGIFPSYKIENKQLFRYINSSKYVLIGCEIIIVTFTIAFIFIEIVKVVELRWKI' A
#
# COMPACT_ATOMS: atom_id res chain seq x y z
N MET A 1 -28.68 -0.65 -14.15
CA MET A 1 -29.76 -1.65 -14.33
C MET A 1 -30.11 -1.69 -15.82
N PRO A 2 -30.20 -2.87 -16.46
CA PRO A 2 -30.64 -2.95 -17.86
C PRO A 2 -32.15 -2.75 -17.95
N SER A 3 -32.61 -2.20 -19.08
CA SER A 3 -33.99 -1.75 -19.34
C SER A 3 -35.03 -2.88 -19.49
N THR A 4 -34.66 -4.11 -19.21
CA THR A 4 -35.55 -5.29 -19.26
C THR A 4 -35.38 -5.97 -17.91
N GLY A 5 -36.46 -6.06 -17.14
CA GLY A 5 -36.48 -6.32 -15.69
C GLY A 5 -35.94 -7.67 -15.23
N GLY A 6 -34.66 -7.93 -15.47
CA GLY A 6 -33.90 -9.05 -14.94
C GLY A 6 -33.04 -8.60 -13.76
N ILE A 7 -33.18 -9.32 -12.65
CA ILE A 7 -32.26 -9.26 -11.51
C ILE A 7 -31.03 -10.12 -11.85
N PHE A 8 -29.89 -9.47 -12.09
CA PHE A 8 -28.61 -10.15 -12.24
C PHE A 8 -27.94 -10.27 -10.88
N PRO A 9 -27.83 -11.46 -10.27
CA PRO A 9 -27.00 -11.64 -9.09
C PRO A 9 -25.52 -11.55 -9.52
N SER A 10 -24.91 -10.39 -9.30
CA SER A 10 -23.47 -10.23 -9.43
C SER A 10 -22.81 -10.65 -8.12
N TYR A 11 -22.34 -11.89 -8.05
CA TYR A 11 -21.40 -12.29 -7.01
C TYR A 11 -19.98 -12.04 -7.52
N LYS A 12 -19.19 -11.27 -6.77
CA LYS A 12 -17.77 -11.05 -7.06
C LYS A 12 -16.96 -11.75 -5.98
N ILE A 13 -16.43 -12.92 -6.31
CA ILE A 13 -15.55 -13.67 -5.41
C ILE A 13 -14.15 -13.09 -5.58
N GLU A 14 -13.78 -12.16 -4.69
CA GLU A 14 -12.42 -11.67 -4.60
C GLU A 14 -11.60 -12.62 -3.73
N ASN A 15 -10.66 -13.33 -4.34
CA ASN A 15 -9.73 -14.18 -3.62
C ASN A 15 -8.68 -13.31 -2.91
N LYS A 16 -9.06 -12.74 -1.77
CA LYS A 16 -8.13 -12.02 -0.88
C LYS A 16 -7.30 -13.05 -0.14
N GLN A 17 -5.99 -12.88 -0.14
CA GLN A 17 -5.10 -13.79 0.58
C GLN A 17 -5.31 -13.64 2.10
N LEU A 18 -6.14 -14.50 2.71
CA LEU A 18 -6.40 -14.50 4.16
C LEU A 18 -5.19 -14.95 4.98
N PHE A 19 -4.34 -15.84 4.44
CA PHE A 19 -3.12 -16.28 5.13
C PHE A 19 -1.86 -15.70 4.44
N ARG A 20 -1.32 -14.62 5.03
CA ARG A 20 -0.12 -13.94 4.54
C ARG A 20 1.20 -14.69 4.85
N TYR A 21 1.17 -15.75 5.68
CA TYR A 21 2.38 -16.36 6.28
C TYR A 21 2.65 -17.84 5.95
N ILE A 22 2.02 -18.42 4.93
CA ILE A 22 2.16 -19.88 4.66
C ILE A 22 3.22 -20.24 3.63
N ASN A 23 3.65 -19.32 2.75
CA ASN A 23 4.47 -19.69 1.59
C ASN A 23 5.82 -18.95 1.54
N SER A 24 6.91 -19.69 1.32
CA SER A 24 8.30 -19.19 1.32
C SER A 24 8.56 -18.07 0.31
N SER A 25 7.79 -18.00 -0.78
CA SER A 25 7.88 -16.93 -1.78
C SER A 25 7.50 -15.55 -1.21
N LYS A 26 6.78 -15.49 -0.08
CA LYS A 26 6.34 -14.24 0.55
C LYS A 26 7.41 -13.56 1.41
N TYR A 27 8.51 -14.25 1.74
CA TYR A 27 9.65 -13.64 2.46
C TYR A 27 10.35 -12.56 1.63
N VAL A 28 10.47 -12.76 0.31
CA VAL A 28 11.04 -11.75 -0.61
C VAL A 28 10.12 -10.53 -0.70
N LEU A 29 8.81 -10.76 -0.72
CA LEU A 29 7.82 -9.68 -0.78
C LEU A 29 7.84 -8.83 0.50
N ILE A 30 7.91 -9.48 1.67
CA ILE A 30 8.04 -8.80 2.97
C ILE A 30 9.35 -8.02 3.06
N GLY A 31 10.46 -8.62 2.62
CA GLY A 31 11.74 -7.91 2.57
C GLY A 31 11.66 -6.65 1.71
N CYS A 32 11.04 -6.75 0.54
CA CYS A 32 10.81 -5.60 -0.35
C CYS A 32 9.91 -4.53 0.31
N GLU A 33 8.82 -4.95 0.96
CA GLU A 33 7.89 -4.05 1.65
C GLU A 33 8.58 -3.26 2.78
N ILE A 34 9.42 -3.93 3.58
CA ILE A 34 10.18 -3.27 4.64
C ILE A 34 11.16 -2.25 4.06
N ILE A 35 11.89 -2.60 2.99
CA ILE A 35 12.83 -1.70 2.33
C ILE A 35 12.10 -0.46 1.81
N ILE A 36 10.96 -0.63 1.15
CA ILE A 36 10.15 0.48 0.61
C ILE A 36 9.64 1.39 1.74
N VAL A 37 9.14 0.81 2.82
CA VAL A 37 8.63 1.57 3.98
C VAL A 37 9.75 2.36 4.65
N THR A 38 10.88 1.72 4.93
CA THR A 38 12.05 2.40 5.54
C THR A 38 12.57 3.52 4.65
N PHE A 39 12.67 3.29 3.33
CA PHE A 39 13.11 4.30 2.38
C PHE A 39 12.16 5.50 2.35
N THR A 40 10.85 5.25 2.36
CA THR A 40 9.83 6.30 2.39
C THR A 40 9.93 7.14 3.67
N ILE A 41 10.09 6.51 4.83
CA ILE A 41 10.23 7.22 6.10
C ILE A 41 11.48 8.09 6.10
N ALA A 42 12.63 7.56 5.66
CA ALA A 42 13.87 8.33 5.58
C ALA A 42 13.71 9.57 4.68
N PHE A 43 13.04 9.42 3.54
CA PHE A 43 12.78 10.54 2.63
C PHE A 43 11.88 11.61 3.26
N ILE A 44 10.83 11.21 3.96
CA ILE A 44 9.94 12.12 4.69
C ILE A 44 10.72 12.92 5.74
N PHE A 45 11.58 12.26 6.52
CA PHE A 45 12.43 12.94 7.50
C PHE A 45 13.36 13.98 6.85
N ILE A 46 13.98 13.63 5.72
CA ILE A 46 14.85 14.54 4.98
C ILE A 46 14.07 15.78 4.51
N GLU A 47 12.87 15.58 3.97
CA GLU A 47 12.03 16.69 3.53
C GLU A 47 11.58 17.58 4.69
N ILE A 48 11.17 16.99 5.83
CA ILE A 48 10.79 17.75 7.03
C ILE A 48 11.97 18.61 7.50
N VAL A 49 13.17 18.02 7.61
CA VAL A 49 14.37 18.75 8.04
C VAL A 49 14.69 19.92 7.10
N LYS A 50 14.63 19.71 5.78
CA LYS A 50 14.83 20.79 4.80
C LYS A 50 13.82 21.91 4.95
N VAL A 51 12.53 21.57 5.11
CA VAL A 51 11.46 22.57 5.23
C VAL A 51 11.61 23.37 6.54
N VAL A 52 11.99 22.70 7.63
CA VAL A 52 12.29 23.37 8.90
C VAL A 52 13.48 24.31 8.72
N GLU A 53 14.59 23.86 8.15
CA GLU A 53 15.77 24.72 7.94
C GLU A 53 15.45 25.97 7.10
N LEU A 54 14.66 25.82 6.03
CA LEU A 54 14.19 26.95 5.22
C LEU A 54 13.30 27.91 6.00
N ARG A 55 12.50 27.42 6.96
CA ARG A 55 11.65 28.26 7.82
C ARG A 55 12.41 28.99 8.91
N TRP A 56 13.53 28.46 9.39
CA TRP A 56 14.36 29.10 10.43
C TRP A 56 15.35 30.12 9.88
N LYS A 57 15.60 30.12 8.56
CA LYS A 57 16.53 31.04 7.90
C LYS A 57 15.87 32.31 7.33
N ILE A 58 14.56 32.47 7.53
CA ILE A 58 13.75 33.64 7.14
C ILE A 58 13.61 34.63 8.29
#